data_AF-A0A4Y8I0N2-F1
#
_entry.id   AF-A0A4Y8I0N2-F1
#
_cell.length_a   1.000
_cell.length_b   1.000
_cell.length_c   1.000
_cell.angle_alpha   90.00
_cell.angle_beta   90.00
_cell.angle_gamma   90.00
#
_symmetry.space_group_name_H-M   'P 1'
#
loop_
_entity.id
_entity.type
_entity.pdbx_description
1 polymer ?
#
loop_
_entity_poly.entity_id
_entity_poly.type
_entity_poly.pdbx_seq_one_letter_code
_entity_poly.pdbx_strand_id
1 'polypeptide(L)'
;MIYRIKQLSFLFILISVINGLSYGSEIKVIYSNDAGRIESLKTIEKDNVSFVSGTELAKLLEAGTFYSEPKKKLDLKFKEWRVKLSAYSSYVLMENLSSADRHDDILHLPVPVMPSEHDILIPFNAFMSILDAVMPEHLTYDDDLKTLEIKTALVNITGVVIQQKSNGTLIKISTTREFPLDSYRAWINRDLGWLYLTIVNGISDSISIV
;
A
#
# COMPACT_ATOMS: atom_id res chain seq x y z
N MET A 1 -17.49 -39.01 41.08
CA MET A 1 -16.16 -38.65 40.50
C MET A 1 -16.19 -38.62 38.97
N ILE A 2 -16.76 -39.63 38.30
CA ILE A 2 -16.81 -39.76 36.83
C ILE A 2 -17.56 -38.61 36.10
N TYR A 3 -18.63 -38.05 36.69
CA TYR A 3 -19.40 -36.96 36.08
C TYR A 3 -18.64 -35.61 35.99
N ARG A 4 -17.77 -35.31 36.96
CA ARG A 4 -16.95 -34.08 36.94
C ARG A 4 -15.86 -34.11 35.86
N ILE A 5 -15.34 -35.30 35.55
CA ILE A 5 -14.34 -35.50 34.50
C ILE A 5 -14.97 -35.25 33.12
N LYS A 6 -16.19 -35.77 32.87
CA LYS A 6 -16.91 -35.54 31.60
C LYS A 6 -17.27 -34.06 31.36
N GLN A 7 -17.64 -33.33 32.41
CA GLN A 7 -17.91 -31.88 32.30
C GLN A 7 -16.64 -31.06 32.03
N LEU A 8 -15.50 -31.42 32.65
CA LEU A 8 -14.21 -30.78 32.36
C LEU A 8 -13.75 -31.03 30.92
N SER A 9 -13.92 -32.25 30.41
CA SER A 9 -13.58 -32.59 29.02
C SER A 9 -14.42 -31.80 28.00
N PHE A 10 -15.72 -31.60 28.29
CA PHE A 10 -16.60 -30.80 27.43
C PHE A 10 -16.23 -29.31 27.42
N LEU A 11 -15.83 -28.76 28.57
CA LEU A 11 -15.36 -27.38 28.69
C LEU A 11 -14.03 -27.16 27.93
N PHE A 12 -13.13 -28.14 27.96
CA PHE A 12 -11.84 -28.07 27.25
C PHE A 12 -12.01 -28.10 25.73
N ILE A 13 -12.97 -28.87 25.22
CA ILE A 13 -13.36 -28.88 23.80
C ILE A 13 -13.98 -27.54 23.39
N LEU A 14 -14.79 -26.92 24.26
CA LEU A 14 -15.38 -25.60 23.97
C LEU A 14 -14.32 -24.48 23.89
N ILE A 15 -13.30 -24.53 24.75
CA ILE A 15 -12.19 -23.55 24.77
C ILE A 15 -11.26 -23.70 23.56
N SER A 16 -11.08 -24.91 23.04
CA SER A 16 -10.25 -25.13 21.84
C SER A 16 -10.93 -24.66 20.54
N VAL A 17 -12.27 -24.64 20.49
CA VAL A 17 -13.03 -24.08 19.35
C VAL A 17 -12.95 -22.55 19.28
N ILE A 18 -12.71 -21.86 20.40
CA ILE A 18 -12.66 -20.38 20.45
C ILE A 18 -11.28 -19.82 20.03
N ASN A 19 -10.22 -20.63 20.05
CA ASN A 19 -8.85 -20.19 19.75
C ASN A 19 -8.42 -20.42 18.28
N GLY A 20 -9.38 -20.61 17.36
CA GLY A 20 -9.12 -20.88 15.94
C GLY A 20 -8.65 -19.68 15.09
N LEU A 21 -8.26 -18.56 15.69
CA LEU A 21 -7.58 -17.48 14.97
C LEU A 21 -6.07 -17.75 15.03
N SER A 22 -5.58 -18.61 14.13
CA SER A 22 -4.16 -18.64 13.82
C SER A 22 -3.78 -17.26 13.29
N TYR A 23 -2.87 -16.57 13.97
CA TYR A 23 -2.15 -15.44 13.38
C TYR A 23 -1.52 -15.95 12.08
N GLY A 24 -1.84 -15.30 10.96
CA GLY A 24 -1.35 -15.72 9.66
C GLY A 24 0.14 -15.46 9.50
N SER A 25 0.69 -15.96 8.40
CA SER A 25 2.07 -15.73 7.98
C SER A 25 2.36 -14.23 7.71
N GLU A 26 3.61 -13.87 7.48
CA GLU A 26 3.98 -12.53 7.05
C GLU A 26 4.49 -12.58 5.60
N ILE A 27 4.03 -11.63 4.78
CA ILE A 27 4.58 -11.39 3.45
C ILE A 27 5.70 -10.38 3.57
N LYS A 28 6.90 -10.75 3.14
CA LYS A 28 8.05 -9.85 3.09
C LYS A 28 7.89 -8.87 1.94
N VAL A 29 7.97 -7.58 2.21
CA VAL A 29 7.87 -6.52 1.20
C VAL A 29 9.24 -5.91 0.95
N ILE A 30 9.69 -5.94 -0.30
CA ILE A 30 10.99 -5.42 -0.74
C ILE A 30 10.75 -4.31 -1.75
N TYR A 31 11.40 -3.16 -1.56
CA TYR A 31 11.34 -2.05 -2.50
C TYR A 31 12.59 -2.07 -3.37
N SER A 32 12.47 -2.49 -4.64
CA SER A 32 13.62 -2.73 -5.54
C SER A 32 14.51 -1.50 -5.72
N ASN A 33 13.91 -0.32 -5.66
CA ASN A 33 14.56 0.95 -5.94
C ASN A 33 14.97 1.73 -4.66
N ASP A 34 14.69 1.18 -3.48
CA ASP A 34 15.07 1.77 -2.18
C ASP A 34 15.89 0.74 -1.38
N ALA A 35 17.18 0.68 -1.71
CA ALA A 35 18.10 -0.33 -1.21
C ALA A 35 18.14 -0.33 0.33
N GLY A 36 17.48 -1.32 0.94
CA GLY A 36 17.43 -1.53 2.40
C GLY A 36 16.05 -1.31 3.03
N ARG A 37 15.07 -0.75 2.31
CA ARG A 37 13.68 -0.70 2.79
C ARG A 37 13.06 -2.09 2.67
N ILE A 38 12.87 -2.73 3.81
CA ILE A 38 12.17 -4.00 3.94
C ILE A 38 11.04 -3.78 4.95
N GLU A 39 9.83 -4.14 4.54
CA GLU A 39 8.64 -4.11 5.39
C GLU A 39 8.00 -5.50 5.43
N SER A 40 7.01 -5.67 6.30
CA SER A 40 6.24 -6.90 6.44
C SER A 40 4.75 -6.59 6.37
N LEU A 41 4.02 -7.34 5.56
CA LEU A 41 2.56 -7.30 5.51
C LEU A 41 2.02 -8.52 6.25
N LYS A 42 1.25 -8.26 7.32
CA LYS A 42 0.66 -9.34 8.11
C LYS A 42 -0.49 -9.98 7.36
N THR A 43 -0.58 -11.30 7.45
CA THR A 43 -1.73 -12.04 6.91
C THR A 43 -2.59 -12.62 8.01
N ILE A 44 -3.84 -12.91 7.67
CA ILE A 44 -4.77 -13.69 8.47
C ILE A 44 -5.16 -14.90 7.63
N GLU A 45 -4.86 -16.10 8.11
CA GLU A 45 -5.20 -17.33 7.39
C GLU A 45 -6.60 -17.79 7.76
N LYS A 46 -7.44 -18.00 6.75
CA LYS A 46 -8.78 -18.56 6.95
C LYS A 46 -9.17 -19.41 5.76
N ASP A 47 -9.65 -20.63 6.02
CA ASP A 47 -10.10 -21.57 4.99
C ASP A 47 -9.04 -21.81 3.89
N ASN A 48 -7.76 -21.85 4.29
CA ASN A 48 -6.59 -21.98 3.40
C ASN A 48 -6.42 -20.81 2.40
N VAL A 49 -6.88 -19.62 2.79
CA VAL A 49 -6.70 -18.37 2.05
C VAL A 49 -6.04 -17.35 2.96
N SER A 50 -4.95 -16.76 2.48
CA SER A 50 -4.25 -15.66 3.13
C SER A 50 -4.98 -14.34 2.85
N PHE A 51 -5.47 -13.70 3.90
CA PHE A 51 -6.07 -12.38 3.83
C PHE A 51 -5.12 -11.31 4.33
N VAL A 52 -5.17 -10.11 3.73
CA VAL A 52 -4.43 -8.93 4.21
C VAL A 52 -5.38 -7.78 4.49
N SER A 53 -4.97 -6.90 5.38
CA SER A 53 -5.64 -5.62 5.60
C SER A 53 -5.58 -4.77 4.32
N GLY A 54 -6.74 -4.32 3.83
CA GLY A 54 -6.81 -3.45 2.67
C GLY A 54 -6.19 -2.08 2.93
N THR A 55 -6.34 -1.55 4.15
CA THR A 55 -5.70 -0.29 4.55
C THR A 55 -4.18 -0.40 4.69
N GLU A 56 -3.64 -1.48 5.26
CA GLU A 56 -2.20 -1.72 5.31
C GLU A 56 -1.62 -1.93 3.91
N LEU A 57 -2.28 -2.72 3.07
CA LEU A 57 -1.88 -2.95 1.68
C LEU A 57 -1.80 -1.63 0.91
N ALA A 58 -2.80 -0.77 1.05
CA ALA A 58 -2.80 0.52 0.39
C ALA A 58 -1.70 1.45 0.90
N LYS A 59 -1.39 1.43 2.20
CA LYS A 59 -0.25 2.17 2.76
C LYS A 59 1.07 1.71 2.15
N LEU A 60 1.28 0.40 2.01
CA LEU A 60 2.47 -0.18 1.37
C LEU A 60 2.59 0.22 -0.10
N LEU A 61 1.47 0.24 -0.81
CA LEU A 61 1.39 0.61 -2.22
C LEU A 61 1.31 2.13 -2.45
N GLU A 62 1.41 2.94 -1.40
CA GLU A 62 1.27 4.41 -1.44
C GLU A 62 -0.05 4.86 -2.12
N ALA A 63 -1.10 4.05 -2.02
CA ALA A 63 -2.42 4.31 -2.55
C ALA A 63 -3.28 5.07 -1.54
N GLY A 64 -4.14 5.96 -2.03
CA GLY A 64 -5.14 6.62 -1.19
C GLY A 64 -6.20 5.62 -0.72
N THR A 65 -6.69 5.79 0.50
CA THR A 65 -7.74 4.92 1.07
C THR A 65 -8.94 5.70 1.56
N PHE A 66 -10.12 5.11 1.41
CA PHE A 66 -11.32 5.59 2.07
C PHE A 66 -12.19 4.41 2.47
N TYR A 67 -12.41 4.25 3.78
CA TYR A 67 -13.34 3.27 4.31
C TYR A 67 -14.64 3.93 4.74
N SER A 68 -15.77 3.33 4.35
CA SER A 68 -17.11 3.77 4.72
C SER A 68 -17.74 2.77 5.68
N GLU A 69 -17.75 3.09 6.98
CA GLU A 69 -18.35 2.25 8.02
C GLU A 69 -19.83 1.90 7.73
N PRO A 70 -20.71 2.85 7.38
CA PRO A 70 -22.12 2.53 7.15
C PRO A 70 -22.34 1.59 5.96
N LYS A 71 -21.43 1.64 4.96
CA LYS A 71 -21.52 0.83 3.73
C LYS A 71 -20.64 -0.42 3.78
N LYS A 72 -19.82 -0.59 4.82
CA LYS A 72 -18.76 -1.60 4.93
C LYS A 72 -18.00 -1.75 3.62
N LYS A 73 -17.49 -0.62 3.14
CA LYS A 73 -16.88 -0.49 1.82
C LYS A 73 -15.51 0.16 1.92
N LEU A 74 -14.53 -0.39 1.21
CA LEU A 74 -13.19 0.16 1.09
C LEU A 74 -12.97 0.61 -0.37
N ASP A 75 -12.53 1.85 -0.52
CA ASP A 75 -12.09 2.41 -1.80
C ASP A 75 -10.57 2.58 -1.74
N LEU A 76 -9.86 1.93 -2.67
CA LEU A 76 -8.42 2.08 -2.91
C LEU A 76 -8.21 2.96 -4.13
N LYS A 77 -7.46 4.05 -4.00
CA LYS A 77 -7.23 5.03 -5.05
C LYS A 77 -5.75 5.04 -5.46
N PHE A 78 -5.51 4.54 -6.66
CA PHE A 78 -4.23 4.61 -7.35
C PHE A 78 -4.21 5.84 -8.28
N LYS A 79 -3.10 6.03 -9.00
CA LYS A 79 -2.93 7.19 -9.90
C LYS A 79 -4.05 7.29 -10.94
N GLU A 80 -4.30 6.19 -11.64
CA GLU A 80 -5.24 6.14 -12.78
C GLU A 80 -6.47 5.28 -12.51
N TRP A 81 -6.51 4.60 -11.37
CA TRP A 81 -7.53 3.60 -11.07
C TRP A 81 -8.10 3.81 -9.68
N ARG A 82 -9.39 3.52 -9.54
CA ARG A 82 -10.01 3.33 -8.23
C ARG A 82 -10.57 1.93 -8.13
N VAL A 83 -10.17 1.18 -7.12
CA VAL A 83 -10.67 -0.15 -6.81
C VAL A 83 -11.63 -0.08 -5.64
N LYS A 84 -12.82 -0.61 -5.80
CA LYS A 84 -13.93 -0.55 -4.84
C LYS A 84 -14.28 -1.95 -4.37
N LEU A 85 -14.20 -2.16 -3.07
CA LEU A 85 -14.43 -3.42 -2.39
C LEU A 85 -15.59 -3.26 -1.40
N SER A 86 -16.61 -4.10 -1.52
CA SER A 86 -17.74 -4.15 -0.59
C SER A 86 -17.65 -5.41 0.25
N ALA A 87 -17.77 -5.29 1.57
CA ALA A 87 -17.72 -6.42 2.48
C ALA A 87 -18.69 -7.54 2.06
N TYR A 88 -18.25 -8.78 2.20
CA TYR A 88 -18.96 -10.00 1.79
C TYR A 88 -19.19 -10.14 0.28
N SER A 89 -18.60 -9.28 -0.55
CA SER A 89 -18.67 -9.37 -2.01
C SER A 89 -17.43 -10.04 -2.58
N SER A 90 -17.62 -10.87 -3.61
CA SER A 90 -16.53 -11.34 -4.48
C SER A 90 -16.33 -10.44 -5.70
N TYR A 91 -17.22 -9.47 -5.93
CA TYR A 91 -17.12 -8.51 -7.02
C TYR A 91 -16.24 -7.34 -6.63
N VAL A 92 -15.34 -6.97 -7.53
CA VAL A 92 -14.43 -5.84 -7.41
C VAL A 92 -14.70 -4.89 -8.55
N LEU A 93 -15.07 -3.64 -8.23
CA LEU A 93 -15.28 -2.60 -9.23
C LEU A 93 -13.98 -1.81 -9.42
N MET A 94 -13.50 -1.74 -10.65
CA MET A 94 -12.36 -0.92 -11.05
C MET A 94 -12.84 0.22 -11.94
N GLU A 95 -12.57 1.45 -11.53
CA GLU A 95 -12.93 2.65 -12.29
C GLU A 95 -11.65 3.27 -12.88
N ASN A 96 -11.62 3.46 -14.20
CA ASN A 96 -10.54 4.21 -14.83
C ASN A 96 -10.76 5.73 -14.66
N LEU A 97 -9.80 6.40 -14.06
CA LEU A 97 -9.84 7.83 -13.75
C LEU A 97 -9.18 8.72 -14.82
N SER A 98 -8.34 8.14 -15.68
CA SER A 98 -7.52 8.85 -16.68
C SER A 98 -8.13 8.91 -18.08
N SER A 99 -9.02 8.00 -18.43
CA SER A 99 -9.59 7.93 -19.78
C SER A 99 -10.69 8.98 -20.02
N ALA A 100 -10.64 9.65 -21.18
CA ALA A 100 -11.70 10.53 -21.66
C ALA A 100 -13.03 9.77 -21.83
N ASP A 101 -12.94 8.47 -22.17
CA ASP A 101 -14.03 7.50 -22.09
C ASP A 101 -13.86 6.69 -20.80
N ARG A 102 -14.58 7.09 -19.75
CA ARG A 102 -14.59 6.36 -18.48
C ARG A 102 -15.16 4.97 -18.72
N HIS A 103 -14.34 3.95 -18.51
CA HIS A 103 -14.78 2.58 -18.49
C HIS A 103 -14.61 2.02 -17.08
N ASP A 104 -15.64 1.32 -16.63
CA ASP A 104 -15.68 0.64 -15.34
C ASP A 104 -15.64 -0.86 -15.61
N ASP A 105 -14.69 -1.55 -15.00
CA ASP A 105 -14.56 -3.01 -15.08
C ASP A 105 -15.05 -3.64 -13.78
N ILE A 106 -15.74 -4.77 -13.89
CA ILE A 106 -16.13 -5.59 -12.76
C ILE A 106 -15.37 -6.91 -12.84
N LEU A 107 -14.48 -7.12 -11.87
CA LEU A 107 -13.71 -8.35 -11.72
C LEU A 107 -14.27 -9.21 -10.58
N HIS A 108 -13.90 -10.49 -10.60
CA HIS A 108 -14.30 -11.46 -9.58
C HIS A 108 -13.10 -12.01 -8.84
N LEU A 109 -13.22 -12.06 -7.51
CA LEU A 109 -12.37 -12.85 -6.63
C LEU A 109 -13.00 -14.25 -6.45
N PRO A 110 -12.19 -15.30 -6.23
CA PRO A 110 -12.68 -16.64 -5.95
C PRO A 110 -13.33 -16.76 -4.57
N VAL A 111 -13.00 -15.84 -3.66
CA VAL A 111 -13.51 -15.78 -2.28
C VAL A 111 -13.90 -14.34 -1.97
N PRO A 112 -15.02 -14.09 -1.28
CA PRO A 112 -15.43 -12.73 -0.94
C PRO A 112 -14.45 -12.05 0.01
N VAL A 113 -14.34 -10.73 -0.12
CA VAL A 113 -13.63 -9.92 0.88
C VAL A 113 -14.40 -9.91 2.20
N MET A 114 -13.71 -9.90 3.32
CA MET A 114 -14.32 -9.97 4.65
C MET A 114 -14.22 -8.62 5.37
N PRO A 115 -15.24 -8.14 6.08
CA PRO A 115 -15.08 -6.95 6.88
C PRO A 115 -14.18 -7.20 8.09
N SER A 116 -13.42 -6.19 8.46
CA SER A 116 -12.73 -6.08 9.75
C SER A 116 -13.09 -4.74 10.39
N GLU A 117 -12.64 -4.51 11.62
CA GLU A 117 -12.87 -3.24 12.32
C GLU A 117 -12.26 -2.08 11.51
N HIS A 118 -13.11 -1.19 10.99
CA HIS A 118 -12.73 -0.06 10.13
C HIS A 118 -11.93 -0.44 8.85
N ASP A 119 -12.07 -1.66 8.35
CA ASP A 119 -11.27 -2.17 7.24
C ASP A 119 -11.96 -3.29 6.45
N ILE A 120 -11.36 -3.71 5.34
CA ILE A 120 -11.71 -4.90 4.58
C ILE A 120 -10.48 -5.80 4.43
N LEU A 121 -10.64 -7.05 4.82
CA LEU A 121 -9.69 -8.13 4.58
C LEU A 121 -9.84 -8.68 3.16
N ILE A 122 -8.74 -8.69 2.44
CA ILE A 122 -8.67 -9.00 1.01
C ILE A 122 -7.92 -10.32 0.80
N PRO A 123 -8.44 -11.29 0.03
CA PRO A 123 -7.73 -12.53 -0.29
C PRO A 123 -6.52 -12.20 -1.19
N PHE A 124 -5.33 -12.20 -0.60
CA PHE A 124 -4.16 -11.51 -1.16
C PHE A 124 -3.71 -12.09 -2.50
N ASN A 125 -3.49 -13.41 -2.56
CA ASN A 125 -3.00 -14.08 -3.77
C ASN A 125 -3.94 -13.87 -4.96
N ALA A 126 -5.27 -13.94 -4.72
CA ALA A 126 -6.25 -13.70 -5.77
C ALA A 126 -6.26 -12.23 -6.20
N PHE A 127 -6.11 -11.31 -5.24
CA PHE A 127 -6.12 -9.87 -5.49
C PHE A 127 -4.87 -9.37 -6.24
N MET A 128 -3.76 -10.11 -6.23
CA MET A 128 -2.58 -9.77 -7.04
C MET A 128 -2.90 -9.63 -8.52
N SER A 129 -3.80 -10.46 -9.05
CA SER A 129 -4.24 -10.34 -10.46
C SER A 129 -4.94 -9.01 -10.77
N ILE A 130 -5.62 -8.43 -9.77
CA ILE A 130 -6.26 -7.10 -9.87
C ILE A 130 -5.20 -6.01 -9.76
N LEU A 131 -4.23 -6.17 -8.85
CA LEU A 131 -3.12 -5.25 -8.70
C LEU A 131 -2.23 -5.17 -9.94
N ASP A 132 -2.00 -6.29 -10.63
CA ASP A 132 -1.23 -6.32 -11.89
C ASP A 132 -1.91 -5.50 -13.00
N ALA A 133 -3.25 -5.47 -13.03
CA ALA A 133 -3.99 -4.63 -13.98
C ALA A 133 -3.93 -3.14 -13.62
N VAL A 134 -3.87 -2.82 -12.33
CA VAL A 134 -3.92 -1.44 -11.80
C VAL A 134 -2.54 -0.79 -11.71
N MET A 135 -1.50 -1.59 -11.48
CA MET A 135 -0.10 -1.18 -11.34
C MET A 135 0.83 -2.09 -12.16
N PRO A 136 0.66 -2.14 -13.49
CA PRO A 136 1.46 -3.02 -14.34
C PRO A 136 2.96 -2.73 -14.21
N GLU A 137 3.78 -3.79 -14.20
CA GLU A 137 5.25 -3.75 -14.06
C GLU A 137 5.79 -3.21 -12.72
N HIS A 138 4.93 -2.72 -11.83
CA HIS A 138 5.30 -2.17 -10.53
C HIS A 138 5.34 -3.20 -9.39
N LEU A 139 4.73 -4.37 -9.58
CA LEU A 139 4.60 -5.39 -8.54
C LEU A 139 5.07 -6.75 -9.06
N THR A 140 5.69 -7.53 -8.18
CA THR A 140 6.00 -8.95 -8.43
C THR A 140 5.84 -9.71 -7.12
N TYR A 141 4.97 -10.70 -7.09
CA TYR A 141 4.74 -11.51 -5.91
C TYR A 141 5.18 -12.95 -6.13
N ASP A 142 6.03 -13.44 -5.24
CA ASP A 142 6.46 -14.84 -5.16
C ASP A 142 5.73 -15.49 -3.98
N ASP A 143 4.78 -16.38 -4.29
CA ASP A 143 3.96 -17.04 -3.27
C ASP A 143 4.71 -18.13 -2.49
N ASP A 144 5.71 -18.75 -3.11
CA ASP A 144 6.55 -19.77 -2.47
C ASP A 144 7.47 -19.12 -1.43
N LEU A 145 8.04 -17.97 -1.77
CA LEU A 145 8.90 -17.17 -0.89
C LEU A 145 8.13 -16.18 -0.02
N LYS A 146 6.80 -16.08 -0.18
CA LYS A 146 5.94 -15.06 0.46
C LYS A 146 6.56 -13.67 0.38
N THR A 147 7.04 -13.30 -0.80
CA THR A 147 7.79 -12.05 -1.03
C THR A 147 7.08 -11.19 -2.07
N LEU A 148 6.68 -9.98 -1.69
CA LEU A 148 6.18 -8.95 -2.58
C LEU A 148 7.29 -7.94 -2.88
N GLU A 149 7.69 -7.87 -4.14
CA GLU A 149 8.59 -6.85 -4.66
C GLU A 149 7.77 -5.68 -5.23
N ILE A 150 8.07 -4.46 -4.77
CA ILE A 150 7.44 -3.22 -5.21
C ILE A 150 8.50 -2.36 -5.91
N LYS A 151 8.30 -2.09 -7.20
CA LYS A 151 9.04 -1.08 -7.96
C LYS A 151 8.33 0.26 -7.81
N THR A 152 8.72 1.04 -6.81
CA THR A 152 8.27 2.42 -6.70
C THR A 152 8.75 3.23 -7.90
N ALA A 153 7.92 4.16 -8.37
CA ALA A 153 8.36 5.14 -9.36
C ALA A 153 9.62 5.82 -8.81
N LEU A 154 10.70 5.80 -9.59
CA LEU A 154 12.00 6.29 -9.16
C LEU A 154 11.95 7.75 -8.67
N VAL A 155 10.96 8.53 -9.12
CA VAL A 155 10.80 9.96 -8.83
C VAL A 155 10.44 10.22 -7.37
N ASN A 156 11.36 10.88 -6.65
CA ASN A 156 11.16 11.31 -5.27
C ASN A 156 11.28 12.83 -5.08
N ILE A 157 11.60 13.56 -6.15
CA ILE A 157 11.48 15.02 -6.27
C ILE A 157 10.41 15.30 -7.33
N THR A 158 9.31 15.92 -6.91
CA THR A 158 8.09 16.07 -7.72
C THR A 158 7.86 17.49 -8.23
N GLY A 159 8.70 18.44 -7.83
CA GLY A 159 8.64 19.79 -8.36
C GLY A 159 9.50 20.79 -7.59
N VAL A 160 9.75 21.93 -8.23
CA VAL A 160 10.49 23.05 -7.66
C VAL A 160 9.68 24.32 -7.86
N VAL A 161 9.45 25.08 -6.79
CA VAL A 161 8.76 26.36 -6.83
C VAL A 161 9.68 27.45 -6.30
N ILE A 162 9.92 28.47 -7.11
CA ILE A 162 10.75 29.62 -6.76
C ILE A 162 9.84 30.83 -6.57
N GLN A 163 9.92 31.47 -5.40
CA GLN A 163 9.12 32.64 -5.05
C GLN A 163 10.02 33.78 -4.58
N GLN A 164 9.93 34.93 -5.25
CA GLN A 164 10.57 36.15 -4.77
C GLN A 164 9.70 36.79 -3.69
N LYS A 165 10.27 36.97 -2.51
CA LYS A 165 9.67 37.68 -1.37
C LYS A 165 10.43 38.97 -1.09
N SER A 166 9.84 39.85 -0.28
CA SER A 166 10.46 41.12 0.12
C SER A 166 11.77 40.95 0.89
N ASN A 167 11.98 39.79 1.53
CA ASN A 167 13.16 39.47 2.33
C ASN A 167 14.10 38.43 1.68
N GLY A 168 13.90 38.09 0.41
CA GLY A 168 14.74 37.14 -0.33
C GLY A 168 13.94 36.18 -1.19
N THR A 169 14.60 35.12 -1.66
CA THR A 169 14.01 34.11 -2.53
C THR A 169 13.72 32.84 -1.73
N LEU A 170 12.49 32.34 -1.80
CA LEU A 170 12.11 31.03 -1.27
C LEU A 170 12.15 30.01 -2.40
N ILE A 171 12.92 28.94 -2.22
CA ILE A 171 12.91 27.77 -3.11
C ILE A 171 12.28 26.62 -2.32
N LYS A 172 11.13 26.14 -2.81
CA LYS A 172 10.41 25.02 -2.23
C LYS A 172 10.55 23.82 -3.15
N ILE A 173 11.00 22.70 -2.60
CA ILE A 173 11.10 21.43 -3.31
C ILE A 173 10.05 20.49 -2.76
N SER A 174 9.21 19.98 -3.66
CA SER A 174 8.20 18.98 -3.32
C SER A 174 8.83 17.60 -3.44
N THR A 175 8.67 16.77 -2.40
CA THR A 175 9.25 15.43 -2.33
C THR A 175 8.19 14.42 -1.92
N THR A 176 8.37 13.15 -2.31
CA THR A 176 7.47 12.05 -1.89
C THR A 176 7.85 11.47 -0.53
N ARG A 177 9.07 11.74 -0.08
CA ARG A 177 9.61 11.32 1.22
C ARG A 177 10.48 12.41 1.82
N GLU A 178 10.75 12.28 3.12
CA GLU A 178 11.74 13.13 3.79
C GLU A 178 13.17 12.72 3.42
N PHE A 179 14.04 13.72 3.31
CA PHE A 179 15.47 13.54 3.10
C PHE A 179 16.20 13.81 4.42
N PRO A 180 17.07 12.90 4.88
CA PRO A 180 17.94 13.15 6.04
C PRO A 180 18.73 14.45 5.90
N LEU A 181 18.99 15.14 7.02
CA LEU A 181 19.66 16.45 7.03
C LEU A 181 21.06 16.45 6.38
N ASP A 182 21.75 15.32 6.42
CA ASP A 182 23.06 15.09 5.81
C ASP A 182 22.99 14.69 4.33
N SER A 183 21.80 14.41 3.81
CA SER A 183 21.58 13.98 2.43
C SER A 183 21.31 15.13 1.46
N TYR A 184 21.30 16.38 1.92
CA TYR A 184 21.20 17.54 1.03
C TYR A 184 22.08 18.70 1.45
N ARG A 185 22.57 19.46 0.46
CA ARG A 185 23.45 20.60 0.69
C ARG A 185 23.22 21.69 -0.35
N ALA A 186 23.06 22.92 0.14
CA ALA A 186 22.97 24.11 -0.69
C ALA A 186 24.21 24.99 -0.50
N TRP A 187 24.71 25.59 -1.57
CA TRP A 187 25.74 26.61 -1.51
C TRP A 187 25.65 27.58 -2.69
N ILE A 188 26.07 28.83 -2.47
CA ILE A 188 26.09 29.86 -3.51
C ILE A 188 27.53 30.07 -3.95
N ASN A 189 27.78 29.95 -5.24
CA ASN A 189 29.02 30.42 -5.83
C ASN A 189 28.97 31.95 -5.88
N ARG A 190 29.82 32.61 -5.07
CA ARG A 190 29.79 34.07 -4.93
C ARG A 190 30.27 34.82 -6.17
N ASP A 191 31.15 34.21 -6.96
CA ASP A 191 31.73 34.85 -8.15
C ASP A 191 30.77 34.76 -9.34
N LEU A 192 30.05 33.65 -9.46
CA LEU A 192 29.13 33.40 -10.57
C LEU A 192 27.65 33.66 -10.22
N GLY A 193 27.31 33.84 -8.94
CA GLY A 193 25.94 34.10 -8.47
C GLY A 193 24.99 32.90 -8.51
N TRP A 194 25.47 31.71 -8.86
CA TRP A 194 24.63 30.50 -8.95
C TRP A 194 24.41 29.85 -7.58
N LEU A 195 23.18 29.44 -7.32
CA LEU A 195 22.84 28.52 -6.24
C LEU A 195 23.00 27.08 -6.74
N TYR A 196 23.82 26.31 -6.05
CA TYR A 196 23.94 24.87 -6.22
C TYR A 196 23.19 24.19 -5.08
N LEU A 197 22.31 23.27 -5.42
CA LEU A 197 21.65 22.39 -4.48
C LEU A 197 21.87 20.94 -4.90
N THR A 198 22.44 20.16 -3.99
CA THR A 198 22.62 18.72 -4.16
C THR A 198 21.69 18.00 -3.20
N ILE A 199 20.95 17.01 -3.70
CA ILE A 199 20.13 16.10 -2.92
C ILE A 199 20.57 14.68 -3.28
N VAL A 200 21.22 14.00 -2.34
CA VAL A 200 21.70 12.63 -2.49
C VAL A 200 20.50 11.69 -2.62
N ASN A 201 20.55 10.78 -3.58
CA ASN A 201 19.44 9.90 -3.95
C ASN A 201 18.16 10.65 -4.38
N GLY A 202 18.29 11.93 -4.74
CA GLY A 202 17.23 12.71 -5.38
C GLY A 202 17.08 12.26 -6.82
N ILE A 203 15.88 11.81 -7.18
CA ILE A 203 15.53 11.39 -8.53
C ILE A 203 14.31 12.18 -8.96
N SER A 204 14.38 12.76 -10.14
CA SER A 204 13.28 13.50 -10.72
C SER A 204 13.13 13.23 -12.20
N ASP A 205 11.91 13.40 -12.66
CA ASP A 205 11.61 13.49 -14.08
C ASP A 205 11.84 14.93 -14.54
N SER A 206 12.69 15.09 -15.55
CA SER A 206 13.04 16.41 -16.11
C SER A 206 11.83 17.14 -16.68
N ILE A 207 10.79 16.42 -17.11
CA ILE A 207 9.54 17.00 -17.61
C ILE A 207 8.68 17.55 -16.46
N SER A 208 8.84 17.01 -15.25
CA SER A 208 8.05 17.36 -14.07
C SER A 208 8.62 18.53 -13.25
N ILE A 209 9.85 18.98 -13.54
CA ILE A 209 10.57 20.01 -12.78
C ILE A 209 10.44 21.43 -13.38
N VAL A 210 9.92 21.60 -14.60
CA VAL A 210 9.92 22.88 -15.33
C VAL A 210 8.53 23.50 -15.43
#